data_AF-A0A851HV71-F1
#
_entry.id   AF-A0A851HV71-F1
#
_cell.length_a   1.000
_cell.length_b   1.000
_cell.length_c   1.000
_cell.angle_alpha   90.00
_cell.angle_beta   90.00
_cell.angle_gamma   90.00
#
_symmetry.space_group_name_H-M   'P 1'
#
loop_
_entity.id
_entity.type
_entity.pdbx_description
1 polymer ?
#
loop_
_entity_poly.entity_id
_entity_poly.type
_entity_poly.pdbx_seq_one_letter_code
_entity_poly.pdbx_strand_id
1 'polypeptide(L)'
;MIKTNFLVGYCLAGILALLSLPGNVLADDTEIFFNIEKDVSAPNILFILDNSGSMRETVEVKALDYDPAKTYHDGSYTKNDVYYKQGNRYYRIRQSALECSDIESKLNALGKTAPYRMAFWKEASQSGICSIFPWFPGCDNTSQDGNWASLNRDHVTTGPVVCEADNQKDPDITWEGITPHVFYSGNYLNWLENYREVTWMKRLDIVKQVAKNLADGLENVNIGLMAFDKNARDKGEGGVVLDPVSPLSGSGRENFKAAVDKLGHDTNTPLAETLFGAMRYFGGKEPFLRRL
;
A
#
# COMPACT_ATOMS: atom_id res chain seq x y z
N MET A 1 -34.05 -27.60 -83.02
CA MET A 1 -34.50 -27.74 -81.61
C MET A 1 -34.00 -26.52 -80.85
N ILE A 2 -34.79 -25.44 -80.74
CA ILE A 2 -35.86 -25.19 -79.76
C ILE A 2 -35.32 -25.05 -78.33
N LYS A 3 -35.25 -23.77 -77.93
CA LYS A 3 -35.26 -23.07 -76.63
C LYS A 3 -35.39 -23.86 -75.32
N THR A 4 -34.69 -23.37 -74.29
CA THR A 4 -35.12 -22.98 -72.91
C THR A 4 -33.86 -22.95 -72.00
N ASN A 5 -33.59 -22.05 -71.04
CA ASN A 5 -34.31 -20.94 -70.43
C ASN A 5 -33.33 -19.95 -69.73
N PHE A 6 -33.88 -18.77 -69.46
CA PHE A 6 -33.35 -17.52 -68.94
C PHE A 6 -33.07 -17.46 -67.41
N LEU A 7 -32.42 -16.34 -67.02
CA LEU A 7 -32.42 -15.61 -65.72
C LEU A 7 -31.31 -15.98 -64.70
N VAL A 8 -30.26 -15.16 -64.53
CA VAL A 8 -30.15 -13.85 -63.82
C VAL A 8 -29.58 -14.03 -62.41
N GLY A 9 -28.49 -13.33 -62.09
CA GLY A 9 -27.96 -13.21 -60.73
C GLY A 9 -26.64 -12.45 -60.66
N TYR A 10 -26.72 -11.19 -60.25
CA TYR A 10 -25.66 -10.20 -60.06
C TYR A 10 -24.61 -10.55 -58.99
N CYS A 11 -23.59 -9.69 -58.92
CA CYS A 11 -22.72 -9.34 -57.76
C CYS A 11 -21.34 -10.03 -57.75
N LEU A 12 -20.23 -9.37 -57.46
CA LEU A 12 -19.87 -7.97 -57.25
C LEU A 12 -18.33 -7.90 -57.25
N ALA A 13 -17.78 -6.72 -57.60
CA ALA A 13 -16.38 -6.30 -57.52
C ALA A 13 -15.50 -6.97 -56.45
N GLY A 14 -14.39 -7.58 -56.88
CA GLY A 14 -13.27 -7.96 -56.02
C GLY A 14 -12.46 -6.73 -55.61
N ILE A 15 -12.66 -6.31 -54.36
CA ILE A 15 -12.11 -5.10 -53.74
C ILE A 15 -10.60 -5.22 -53.47
N LEU A 16 -9.92 -4.17 -53.93
CA LEU A 16 -8.62 -3.67 -53.50
C LEU A 16 -8.63 -3.36 -51.97
N ALA A 17 -7.94 -4.14 -51.14
CA ALA A 17 -7.61 -3.77 -49.75
C ALA A 17 -6.54 -4.70 -49.16
N LEU A 18 -5.28 -4.48 -49.54
CA LEU A 18 -4.10 -5.09 -48.92
C LEU A 18 -3.20 -3.96 -48.39
N LEU A 19 -3.69 -3.21 -47.40
CA LEU A 19 -2.93 -2.20 -46.65
C LEU A 19 -3.77 -1.69 -45.46
N SER A 20 -3.83 -2.48 -44.38
CA SER A 20 -3.96 -2.00 -42.99
C SER A 20 -4.22 -3.19 -42.06
N LEU A 21 -3.16 -3.93 -41.71
CA LEU A 21 -3.17 -4.62 -40.43
C LEU A 21 -2.74 -3.57 -39.40
N PRO A 22 -3.58 -3.18 -38.43
CA PRO A 22 -3.08 -2.46 -37.27
C PRO A 22 -2.12 -3.41 -36.58
N GLY A 23 -0.82 -3.09 -36.62
CA GLY A 23 0.12 -3.66 -35.68
C GLY A 23 -0.45 -3.39 -34.30
N ASN A 24 -0.69 -4.44 -33.53
CA ASN A 24 -0.98 -4.29 -32.12
C ASN A 24 0.21 -3.53 -31.53
N VAL A 25 0.02 -2.25 -31.23
CA VAL A 25 0.89 -1.53 -30.32
C VAL A 25 0.58 -2.15 -28.97
N LEU A 26 1.29 -3.24 -28.65
CA LEU A 26 1.46 -3.67 -27.29
C LEU A 26 2.27 -2.55 -26.64
N ALA A 27 1.59 -1.68 -25.89
CA ALA A 27 2.26 -0.88 -24.91
C ALA A 27 2.88 -1.87 -23.91
N ASP A 28 4.18 -2.03 -23.99
CA ASP A 28 4.96 -2.77 -23.01
C ASP A 28 5.09 -1.86 -21.78
N ASP A 29 4.70 -2.40 -20.65
CA ASP A 29 4.46 -1.68 -19.40
C ASP A 29 5.66 -0.80 -19.01
N THR A 30 5.42 0.47 -18.64
CA THR A 30 6.43 1.24 -17.89
C THR A 30 6.50 0.68 -16.47
N GLU A 31 7.40 -0.28 -16.25
CA GLU A 31 7.77 -0.69 -14.90
C GLU A 31 8.51 0.45 -14.19
N ILE A 32 7.97 0.91 -13.07
CA ILE A 32 8.70 1.76 -12.12
C ILE A 32 9.52 0.82 -11.24
N PHE A 33 10.83 0.79 -11.47
CA PHE A 33 11.76 0.04 -10.64
C PHE A 33 11.93 0.74 -9.27
N PHE A 34 11.48 0.09 -8.20
CA PHE A 34 11.60 0.59 -6.82
C PHE A 34 12.85 0.10 -6.07
N ASN A 35 13.82 -0.52 -6.76
CA ASN A 35 15.10 -0.91 -6.16
C ASN A 35 16.25 -0.49 -7.08
N ILE A 36 16.72 0.74 -6.89
CA ILE A 36 17.91 1.24 -7.57
C ILE A 36 19.10 0.87 -6.70
N GLU A 37 19.89 -0.10 -7.17
CA GLU A 37 21.12 -0.51 -6.50
C GLU A 37 22.07 0.67 -6.24
N LYS A 38 22.84 0.53 -5.16
CA LYS A 38 23.57 1.56 -4.41
C LYS A 38 24.73 2.25 -5.16
N ASP A 39 24.99 1.89 -6.42
CA ASP A 39 26.16 2.33 -7.21
C ASP A 39 25.80 3.18 -8.46
N VAL A 40 24.53 3.56 -8.61
CA VAL A 40 24.05 4.48 -9.65
C VAL A 40 23.74 5.82 -9.00
N SER A 41 24.19 6.92 -9.62
CA SER A 41 23.80 8.29 -9.22
C SER A 41 22.28 8.35 -9.04
N ALA A 42 21.82 8.79 -7.87
CA ALA A 42 20.40 8.91 -7.54
C ALA A 42 19.62 9.59 -8.68
N PRO A 43 18.54 8.99 -9.21
CA PRO A 43 17.80 9.58 -10.31
C PRO A 43 17.09 10.87 -9.86
N ASN A 44 16.85 11.75 -10.82
CA ASN A 44 16.09 12.98 -10.61
C ASN A 44 14.63 12.79 -11.02
N ILE A 45 13.70 12.97 -10.08
CA ILE A 45 12.26 12.89 -10.31
C ILE A 45 11.65 14.27 -10.06
N LEU A 46 10.88 14.77 -11.04
CA LEU A 46 10.16 16.04 -10.92
C LEU A 46 8.67 15.79 -11.02
N PHE A 47 7.96 16.02 -9.93
CA PHE A 47 6.50 15.99 -9.92
C PHE A 47 5.96 17.28 -10.53
N ILE A 48 5.00 17.16 -11.44
CA ILE A 48 4.22 18.30 -11.94
C ILE A 48 2.77 18.05 -11.54
N LEU A 49 2.29 18.77 -10.54
CA LEU A 49 0.96 18.54 -9.98
C LEU A 49 -0.04 19.60 -10.46
N ASP A 50 -1.19 19.13 -10.92
CA ASP A 50 -2.32 19.97 -11.27
C ASP A 50 -2.92 20.57 -9.98
N ASN A 51 -2.93 21.90 -9.91
CA ASN A 51 -3.51 22.69 -8.83
C ASN A 51 -4.59 23.66 -9.36
N SER A 52 -5.23 23.27 -10.46
CA SER A 52 -6.29 24.04 -11.13
C SER A 52 -7.60 24.08 -10.35
N GLY A 53 -8.50 24.98 -10.75
CA GLY A 53 -9.86 25.10 -10.23
C GLY A 53 -10.64 23.78 -10.17
N SER A 54 -10.41 22.89 -11.14
CA SER A 54 -11.08 21.57 -11.21
C SER A 54 -10.69 20.63 -10.06
N MET A 55 -9.56 20.89 -9.41
CA MET A 55 -9.02 20.08 -8.32
C MET A 55 -9.71 20.36 -6.98
N ARG A 56 -10.58 21.38 -6.91
CA ARG A 56 -11.45 21.64 -5.75
C ARG A 56 -12.63 20.67 -5.65
N GLU A 57 -13.00 20.03 -6.76
CA GLU A 57 -14.17 19.16 -6.81
C GLU A 57 -13.95 17.93 -5.94
N THR A 58 -14.99 17.54 -5.21
CA THR A 58 -14.95 16.35 -4.37
C THR A 58 -15.35 15.12 -5.16
N VAL A 59 -14.64 14.03 -4.93
CA VAL A 59 -14.98 12.71 -5.47
C VAL A 59 -15.21 11.74 -4.33
N GLU A 60 -16.09 10.79 -4.60
CA GLU A 60 -16.35 9.66 -3.74
C GLU A 60 -15.10 8.78 -3.69
N VAL A 61 -14.50 8.63 -2.52
CA VAL A 61 -13.43 7.66 -2.29
C VAL A 61 -13.87 6.68 -1.23
N LYS A 62 -13.56 5.40 -1.45
CA LYS A 62 -13.56 4.43 -0.35
C LYS A 62 -12.54 4.94 0.67
N ALA A 63 -12.96 5.06 1.93
CA ALA A 63 -12.23 5.67 3.05
C ALA A 63 -10.71 5.76 2.89
N LEU A 64 -10.15 6.90 3.34
CA LEU A 64 -8.73 7.11 3.61
C LEU A 64 -8.04 5.82 4.09
N ASP A 65 -6.84 5.57 3.56
CA ASP A 65 -5.95 4.51 4.05
C ASP A 65 -5.94 4.48 5.59
N TYR A 66 -5.81 3.28 6.15
CA TYR A 66 -5.71 3.09 7.59
C TYR A 66 -4.62 4.00 8.18
N ASP A 67 -4.98 4.84 9.15
CA ASP A 67 -4.05 5.66 9.90
C ASP A 67 -3.75 4.99 11.26
N PRO A 68 -2.55 4.43 11.46
CA PRO A 68 -2.20 3.78 12.73
C PRO A 68 -2.17 4.74 13.92
N ALA A 69 -1.99 6.05 13.70
CA ALA A 69 -1.98 7.06 14.76
C ALA A 69 -3.40 7.43 15.25
N LYS A 70 -4.43 7.13 14.45
CA LYS A 70 -5.84 7.34 14.83
C LYS A 70 -6.37 6.13 15.61
N THR A 71 -7.09 6.40 16.69
CA THR A 71 -7.82 5.36 17.41
C THR A 71 -9.25 5.24 16.86
N TYR A 72 -9.63 4.02 16.47
CA TYR A 72 -10.95 3.68 15.93
C TYR A 72 -11.75 2.96 17.01
N HIS A 73 -12.68 3.69 17.64
CA HIS A 73 -13.42 3.25 18.83
C HIS A 73 -14.68 2.44 18.49
N ASP A 74 -15.22 2.60 17.28
CA ASP A 74 -16.42 1.89 16.85
C ASP A 74 -16.01 0.49 16.37
N GLY A 75 -16.28 -0.51 17.19
CA GLY A 75 -16.05 -1.92 16.87
C GLY A 75 -15.93 -2.82 18.09
N SER A 76 -15.93 -4.13 17.85
CA SER A 76 -15.84 -5.16 18.91
C SER A 76 -14.42 -5.64 19.17
N TYR A 77 -13.43 -5.18 18.38
CA TYR A 77 -12.05 -5.61 18.51
C TYR A 77 -11.29 -4.72 19.49
N THR A 78 -10.54 -5.35 20.38
CA THR A 78 -9.81 -4.66 21.45
C THR A 78 -8.36 -4.41 21.03
N LYS A 79 -7.77 -3.31 21.52
CA LYS A 79 -6.35 -3.01 21.28
C LYS A 79 -5.39 -3.98 21.97
N ASN A 80 -5.87 -4.70 22.99
CA ASN A 80 -5.07 -5.61 23.81
C ASN A 80 -4.99 -7.03 23.22
N ASP A 81 -5.60 -7.23 22.05
CA ASP A 81 -5.67 -8.50 21.36
C ASP A 81 -5.09 -8.36 19.94
N VAL A 82 -4.41 -9.40 19.49
CA VAL A 82 -4.01 -9.62 18.10
C VAL A 82 -4.97 -10.63 17.49
N TYR A 83 -5.38 -10.40 16.25
CA TYR A 83 -6.38 -11.21 15.58
C TYR A 83 -5.79 -11.90 14.36
N TYR A 84 -6.20 -13.14 14.11
CA TYR A 84 -5.90 -13.84 12.87
C TYR A 84 -7.16 -14.51 12.32
N LYS A 85 -7.24 -14.65 11.00
CA LYS A 85 -8.43 -15.22 10.35
C LYS A 85 -8.20 -16.69 10.00
N GLN A 86 -9.13 -17.55 10.38
CA GLN A 86 -9.25 -18.92 9.87
C GLN A 86 -10.67 -19.16 9.39
N GLY A 87 -10.81 -19.60 8.14
CA GLY A 87 -12.11 -19.68 7.48
C GLY A 87 -12.80 -18.32 7.46
N ASN A 88 -14.00 -18.23 8.04
CA ASN A 88 -14.79 -17.00 8.08
C ASN A 88 -14.81 -16.31 9.45
N ARG A 89 -13.94 -16.72 10.39
CA ARG A 89 -13.92 -16.21 11.76
C ARG A 89 -12.54 -15.62 12.11
N TYR A 90 -12.56 -14.53 12.87
CA TYR A 90 -11.38 -14.00 13.54
C TYR A 90 -11.19 -14.68 14.90
N TYR A 91 -9.97 -15.12 15.14
CA TYR A 91 -9.51 -15.72 16.37
C TYR A 91 -8.60 -14.72 17.08
N ARG A 92 -8.74 -14.60 18.40
CA ARG A 92 -7.99 -13.60 19.19
C ARG A 92 -6.90 -14.22 20.05
N ILE A 93 -5.77 -13.53 20.12
CA ILE A 93 -4.60 -13.80 20.95
C ILE A 93 -4.41 -12.59 21.84
N ARG A 94 -4.35 -12.78 23.16
CA ARG A 94 -4.02 -11.67 24.08
C ARG A 94 -2.60 -11.18 23.81
N GLN A 95 -2.37 -9.87 23.78
CA GLN A 95 -1.02 -9.29 23.73
C GLN A 95 -0.15 -9.77 24.90
N SER A 96 -0.73 -10.02 26.08
CA SER A 96 0.03 -10.55 27.22
C SER A 96 0.55 -11.99 27.02
N ALA A 97 -0.01 -12.73 26.06
CA ALA A 97 0.47 -14.05 25.67
C ALA A 97 1.50 -13.98 24.52
N LEU A 98 1.68 -12.79 23.94
CA LEU A 98 2.52 -12.57 22.77
C LEU A 98 3.97 -12.36 23.21
N GLU A 99 4.85 -13.17 22.64
CA GLU A 99 6.28 -13.14 22.89
C GLU A 99 7.08 -12.82 21.62
N CYS A 100 6.48 -12.03 20.73
CA CYS A 100 7.02 -11.63 19.44
C CYS A 100 7.03 -10.10 19.33
N SER A 101 8.22 -9.50 19.33
CA SER A 101 8.43 -8.06 19.21
C SER A 101 8.27 -7.56 17.76
N ASP A 102 8.72 -8.35 16.78
CA ASP A 102 8.61 -8.00 15.36
C ASP A 102 7.14 -7.79 14.93
N ILE A 103 6.23 -8.66 15.35
CA ILE A 103 4.82 -8.53 14.97
C ILE A 103 4.16 -7.31 15.62
N GLU A 104 4.53 -6.96 16.85
CA GLU A 104 4.02 -5.74 17.49
C GLU A 104 4.43 -4.50 16.71
N SER A 105 5.69 -4.45 16.26
CA SER A 105 6.17 -3.34 15.43
C SER A 105 5.41 -3.22 14.11
N LYS A 106 5.17 -4.33 13.42
CA LYS A 106 4.43 -4.39 12.15
C LYS A 106 2.96 -4.00 12.31
N LEU A 107 2.31 -4.48 13.36
CA LEU A 107 0.91 -4.17 13.65
C LEU A 107 0.73 -2.71 14.10
N ASN A 108 1.70 -2.15 14.82
CA ASN A 108 1.67 -0.73 15.19
C ASN A 108 1.90 0.19 13.99
N ALA A 109 2.71 -0.23 13.01
CA ALA A 109 2.99 0.57 11.81
C ALA A 109 1.90 0.45 10.72
N LEU A 110 1.39 -0.76 10.49
CA LEU A 110 0.54 -1.06 9.32
C LEU A 110 -0.85 -1.57 9.68
N GLY A 111 -1.08 -1.96 10.94
CA GLY A 111 -2.34 -2.57 11.38
C GLY A 111 -2.58 -4.01 10.92
N LYS A 112 -1.79 -4.50 9.96
CA LYS A 112 -1.85 -5.86 9.41
C LYS A 112 -0.45 -6.37 9.03
N THR A 113 -0.32 -7.69 8.90
CA THR A 113 0.92 -8.33 8.43
C THR A 113 0.76 -8.96 7.03
N ALA A 114 1.88 -9.31 6.39
CA ALA A 114 1.87 -10.38 5.40
C ALA A 114 1.64 -11.75 6.09
N PRO A 115 1.43 -12.86 5.36
CA PRO A 115 1.42 -14.19 5.98
C PRO A 115 2.66 -14.41 6.85
N TYR A 116 2.45 -14.74 8.11
CA TYR A 116 3.47 -14.75 9.14
C TYR A 116 3.32 -16.01 10.00
N ARG A 117 4.42 -16.65 10.37
CA ARG A 117 4.37 -17.87 11.18
C ARG A 117 4.47 -17.54 12.65
N MET A 118 3.53 -18.10 13.41
CA MET A 118 3.52 -18.03 14.86
C MET A 118 3.13 -19.38 15.43
N ALA A 119 3.82 -19.76 16.50
CA ALA A 119 3.58 -20.99 17.24
C ALA A 119 3.13 -20.64 18.65
N PHE A 120 2.20 -21.43 19.19
CA PHE A 120 1.79 -21.31 20.59
C PHE A 120 2.16 -22.59 21.34
N TRP A 121 2.50 -22.44 22.62
CA TRP A 121 2.74 -23.58 23.48
C TRP A 121 1.42 -24.25 23.86
N LYS A 122 1.27 -25.52 23.48
CA LYS A 122 0.13 -26.34 23.87
C LYS A 122 0.54 -27.27 25.00
N GLU A 123 0.05 -27.00 26.20
CA GLU A 123 0.23 -27.90 27.35
C GLU A 123 -0.35 -29.30 27.09
N ALA A 124 0.31 -30.33 27.61
CA ALA A 124 -0.24 -31.68 27.61
C ALA A 124 -1.51 -31.75 28.46
N SER A 125 -2.61 -32.16 27.84
CA SER A 125 -3.83 -32.53 28.55
C SER A 125 -3.78 -34.01 28.91
N GLN A 126 -3.22 -34.37 30.07
CA GLN A 126 -3.25 -35.75 30.59
C GLN A 126 -4.25 -35.95 31.74
N SER A 127 -5.43 -35.32 31.62
CA SER A 127 -6.45 -35.26 32.68
C SER A 127 -6.97 -36.62 33.20
N GLY A 128 -6.97 -37.67 32.38
CA GLY A 128 -7.42 -39.00 32.80
C GLY A 128 -6.44 -39.70 33.75
N ILE A 129 -5.19 -39.86 33.33
CA ILE A 129 -4.19 -40.67 34.06
C ILE A 129 -3.63 -39.90 35.25
N CYS A 130 -3.50 -38.57 35.16
CA CYS A 130 -2.93 -37.76 36.24
C CYS A 130 -3.83 -37.67 37.47
N SER A 131 -5.15 -37.90 37.31
CA SER A 131 -6.07 -38.00 38.45
C SER A 131 -5.93 -39.30 39.26
N ILE A 132 -5.33 -40.34 38.66
CA ILE A 132 -5.13 -41.67 39.26
C ILE A 132 -3.66 -41.87 39.65
N PHE A 133 -2.74 -41.38 38.80
CA PHE A 133 -1.29 -41.46 38.97
C PHE A 133 -0.66 -40.06 38.84
N PRO A 134 -0.68 -39.24 39.90
CA PRO A 134 -0.09 -37.90 39.89
C PRO A 134 1.43 -37.86 39.67
N TRP A 135 2.09 -39.02 39.74
CA TRP A 135 3.54 -39.21 39.58
C TRP A 135 3.94 -39.70 38.18
N PHE A 136 3.00 -39.86 37.24
CA PHE A 136 3.30 -40.24 35.86
C PHE A 136 3.98 -39.07 35.11
N PRO A 137 4.98 -39.30 34.24
CA PRO A 137 5.53 -38.24 33.38
C PRO A 137 4.41 -37.58 32.55
N GLY A 138 4.25 -36.25 32.59
CA GLY A 138 3.04 -35.59 32.07
C GLY A 138 2.11 -34.99 33.11
N CYS A 139 2.30 -35.33 34.39
CA CYS A 139 1.37 -35.03 35.48
C CYS A 139 1.92 -34.12 36.56
N ASP A 140 3.22 -33.81 36.51
CA ASP A 140 3.73 -32.64 37.17
C ASP A 140 3.30 -31.46 36.29
N ASN A 141 2.47 -30.61 36.84
CA ASN A 141 1.95 -29.38 36.23
C ASN A 141 3.07 -28.32 36.05
N THR A 142 4.29 -28.79 35.75
CA THR A 142 5.41 -28.05 35.22
C THR A 142 5.26 -28.00 33.70
N SER A 143 5.65 -26.90 33.10
CA SER A 143 5.46 -26.59 31.68
C SER A 143 6.25 -27.48 30.71
N GLN A 144 6.71 -28.67 31.12
CA GLN A 144 7.69 -29.48 30.37
C GLN A 144 7.07 -30.48 29.39
N ASP A 145 5.79 -30.84 29.53
CA ASP A 145 5.15 -31.86 28.69
C ASP A 145 4.29 -31.31 27.53
N GLY A 146 4.48 -30.03 27.17
CA GLY A 146 3.78 -29.43 26.03
C GLY A 146 4.48 -29.63 24.69
N ASN A 147 3.82 -29.18 23.62
CA ASN A 147 4.42 -29.10 22.29
C ASN A 147 4.02 -27.79 21.60
N TRP A 148 4.92 -27.26 20.78
CA TRP A 148 4.65 -26.13 19.90
C TRP A 148 3.68 -26.54 18.79
N ALA A 149 2.66 -25.70 18.56
CA ALA A 149 1.63 -25.99 17.58
C ALA A 149 1.24 -24.76 16.76
N SER A 150 0.72 -25.01 15.55
CA SER A 150 0.04 -23.99 14.74
C SER A 150 -1.15 -23.43 15.49
N LEU A 151 -1.31 -22.10 15.48
CA LEU A 151 -2.50 -21.43 16.00
C LEU A 151 -3.77 -22.06 15.41
N ASN A 152 -4.67 -22.56 16.25
CA ASN A 152 -5.89 -23.25 15.81
C ASN A 152 -7.06 -23.10 16.78
N ARG A 153 -6.98 -22.13 17.70
CA ARG A 153 -7.96 -21.94 18.77
C ARG A 153 -8.22 -20.48 19.04
N ASP A 154 -9.41 -20.20 19.55
CA ASP A 154 -9.79 -18.85 19.96
C ASP A 154 -9.33 -18.59 21.39
N HIS A 155 -9.08 -17.33 21.69
CA HIS A 155 -8.79 -16.83 23.03
C HIS A 155 -7.55 -17.47 23.69
N VAL A 156 -6.39 -17.35 23.04
CA VAL A 156 -5.10 -17.70 23.66
C VAL A 156 -4.75 -16.62 24.69
N THR A 157 -4.85 -16.95 25.99
CA THR A 157 -4.68 -15.99 27.10
C THR A 157 -3.50 -16.26 28.02
N THR A 158 -3.00 -17.51 28.09
CA THR A 158 -2.09 -17.95 29.15
C THR A 158 -0.76 -18.56 28.70
N GLY A 159 -0.56 -18.83 27.40
CA GLY A 159 0.66 -19.49 26.91
C GLY A 159 1.53 -18.56 26.07
N PRO A 160 2.86 -18.76 26.03
CA PRO A 160 3.72 -17.99 25.13
C PRO A 160 3.34 -18.27 23.67
N VAL A 161 3.20 -17.20 22.91
CA VAL A 161 3.02 -17.22 21.46
C VAL A 161 4.22 -16.54 20.83
N VAL A 162 5.06 -17.34 20.18
CA VAL A 162 6.33 -16.90 19.59
C VAL A 162 6.22 -16.86 18.07
N CYS A 163 7.17 -16.18 17.42
CA CYS A 163 7.18 -16.01 15.97
C CYS A 163 8.52 -16.37 15.35
N GLU A 164 8.48 -16.65 14.06
CA GLU A 164 9.65 -17.09 13.28
C GLU A 164 10.73 -16.01 13.15
N ALA A 165 10.37 -14.71 13.09
CA ALA A 165 11.35 -13.65 12.92
C ALA A 165 12.18 -13.36 14.18
N ASP A 166 11.62 -13.61 15.37
CA ASP A 166 12.33 -13.50 16.65
C ASP A 166 13.12 -14.81 16.93
N ASN A 167 13.69 -15.36 15.86
CA ASN A 167 14.40 -16.63 15.79
C ASN A 167 15.37 -16.74 16.97
N GLN A 168 15.25 -17.82 17.76
CA GLN A 168 16.03 -18.18 18.98
C GLN A 168 15.38 -17.98 20.37
N LYS A 169 14.07 -17.82 20.49
CA LYS A 169 13.45 -18.02 21.82
C LYS A 169 13.37 -19.50 22.24
N ASP A 170 13.23 -20.41 21.28
CA ASP A 170 13.13 -21.83 21.56
C ASP A 170 13.69 -22.67 20.38
N PRO A 171 14.78 -23.45 20.57
CA PRO A 171 15.37 -24.27 19.53
C PRO A 171 14.51 -25.48 19.12
N ASP A 172 13.46 -25.81 19.89
CA ASP A 172 12.66 -27.02 19.68
C ASP A 172 11.51 -26.81 18.67
N ILE A 173 11.35 -25.59 18.12
CA ILE A 173 10.30 -25.26 17.15
C ILE A 173 10.70 -25.67 15.73
N THR A 174 9.91 -26.55 15.13
CA THR A 174 10.01 -26.85 13.69
C THR A 174 9.01 -26.02 12.89
N TRP A 175 9.48 -24.90 12.31
CA TRP A 175 8.62 -23.93 11.60
C TRP A 175 7.98 -24.45 10.30
N GLU A 176 8.54 -25.48 9.66
CA GLU A 176 7.99 -26.05 8.43
C GLU A 176 6.56 -26.59 8.60
N GLY A 177 6.22 -27.10 9.79
CA GLY A 177 4.89 -27.59 10.13
C GLY A 177 3.93 -26.52 10.66
N ILE A 178 4.38 -25.27 10.75
CA ILE A 178 3.59 -24.16 11.29
C ILE A 178 2.89 -23.41 10.15
N THR A 179 1.55 -23.39 10.21
CA THR A 179 0.72 -22.69 9.23
C THR A 179 0.88 -21.17 9.38
N PRO A 180 1.27 -20.45 8.32
CA PRO A 180 1.32 -18.99 8.37
C PRO A 180 -0.08 -18.38 8.36
N HIS A 181 -0.27 -17.31 9.12
CA HIS A 181 -1.50 -16.54 9.16
C HIS A 181 -1.24 -15.06 8.91
N VAL A 182 -2.24 -14.37 8.40
CA VAL A 182 -2.25 -12.90 8.40
C VAL A 182 -2.80 -12.44 9.73
N PHE A 183 -2.05 -11.56 10.39
CA PHE A 183 -2.44 -10.98 11.67
C PHE A 183 -2.90 -9.54 11.50
N TYR A 184 -3.77 -9.12 12.40
CA TYR A 184 -4.40 -7.82 12.41
C TYR A 184 -4.42 -7.25 13.84
N SER A 185 -4.23 -5.93 13.95
CA SER A 185 -4.49 -5.22 15.20
C SER A 185 -6.00 -5.03 15.37
N GLY A 186 -6.48 -4.96 16.61
CA GLY A 186 -7.88 -4.64 16.86
C GLY A 186 -8.27 -3.26 16.32
N ASN A 187 -7.35 -2.28 16.39
CA ASN A 187 -7.56 -0.94 15.83
C ASN A 187 -7.77 -0.98 14.31
N TYR A 188 -6.98 -1.80 13.59
CA TYR A 188 -7.14 -2.00 12.15
C TYR A 188 -8.47 -2.65 11.81
N LEU A 189 -8.90 -3.69 12.53
CA LEU A 189 -10.18 -4.34 12.27
C LEU A 189 -11.38 -3.43 12.56
N ASN A 190 -11.32 -2.60 13.60
CA ASN A 190 -12.35 -1.60 13.86
C ASN A 190 -12.46 -0.60 12.69
N TRP A 191 -11.33 -0.08 12.19
CA TRP A 191 -11.30 0.74 10.98
C TRP A 191 -11.90 0.02 9.78
N LEU A 192 -11.46 -1.22 9.57
CA LEU A 192 -11.86 -2.07 8.46
C LEU A 192 -13.37 -2.30 8.44
N GLU A 193 -14.01 -2.54 9.59
CA GLU A 193 -15.44 -2.81 9.62
C GLU A 193 -16.30 -1.55 9.62
N ASN A 194 -15.94 -0.54 10.41
CA ASN A 194 -16.85 0.56 10.74
C ASN A 194 -16.47 1.90 10.12
N TYR A 195 -15.23 2.02 9.61
CA TYR A 195 -14.73 3.29 9.07
C TYR A 195 -14.29 3.18 7.61
N ARG A 196 -14.57 2.06 6.94
CA ARG A 196 -14.60 1.98 5.47
C ARG A 196 -15.86 2.63 4.90
N GLU A 197 -16.22 3.78 5.45
CA GLU A 197 -17.26 4.59 4.86
C GLU A 197 -16.70 5.31 3.65
N VAL A 198 -17.55 5.42 2.64
CA VAL A 198 -17.32 6.34 1.55
C VAL A 198 -17.18 7.74 2.14
N THR A 199 -16.08 8.40 1.82
CA THR A 199 -15.89 9.81 2.15
C THR A 199 -15.70 10.64 0.90
N TRP A 200 -16.08 11.91 0.98
CA TRP A 200 -15.93 12.86 -0.11
C TRP A 200 -14.66 13.66 0.13
N MET A 201 -13.66 13.43 -0.72
CA MET A 201 -12.37 14.14 -0.66
C MET A 201 -12.20 15.01 -1.90
N LYS A 202 -11.57 16.18 -1.76
CA LYS A 202 -11.17 16.96 -2.93
C LYS A 202 -10.16 16.17 -3.75
N ARG A 203 -10.23 16.28 -5.07
CA ARG A 203 -9.26 15.66 -5.98
C ARG A 203 -7.82 16.05 -5.63
N LEU A 204 -7.59 17.32 -5.27
CA LEU A 204 -6.27 17.78 -4.83
C LEU A 204 -5.77 17.05 -3.58
N ASP A 205 -6.63 16.82 -2.59
CA ASP A 205 -6.23 16.19 -1.33
C ASP A 205 -5.81 14.73 -1.56
N ILE A 206 -6.48 14.04 -2.49
CA ILE A 206 -6.09 12.69 -2.94
C ILE A 206 -4.72 12.72 -3.61
N VAL A 207 -4.49 13.65 -4.55
CA VAL A 207 -3.19 13.80 -5.23
C VAL A 207 -2.08 14.11 -4.23
N LYS A 208 -2.33 15.00 -3.26
CA LYS A 208 -1.38 15.30 -2.18
C LYS A 208 -1.05 14.05 -1.38
N GLN A 209 -2.04 13.25 -0.99
CA GLN A 209 -1.83 12.02 -0.24
C GLN A 209 -0.98 11.01 -1.04
N VAL A 210 -1.33 10.77 -2.32
CA VAL A 210 -0.57 9.86 -3.18
C VAL A 210 0.86 10.33 -3.38
N ALA A 211 1.08 11.62 -3.62
CA ALA A 211 2.43 12.18 -3.78
C ALA A 211 3.28 12.00 -2.50
N LYS A 212 2.69 12.20 -1.31
CA LYS A 212 3.36 11.98 -0.02
C LYS A 212 3.66 10.51 0.24
N ASN A 213 2.71 9.62 -0.02
CA ASN A 213 2.89 8.17 0.13
C ASN A 213 3.99 7.65 -0.83
N LEU A 214 4.00 8.13 -2.07
CA LEU A 214 5.03 7.79 -3.04
C LEU A 214 6.39 8.33 -2.60
N ALA A 215 6.45 9.57 -2.10
CA ALA A 215 7.68 10.08 -1.52
C ALA A 215 8.16 9.12 -0.43
N ASP A 216 7.34 8.83 0.58
CA ASP A 216 7.66 7.93 1.71
C ASP A 216 8.15 6.53 1.28
N GLY A 217 7.67 6.00 0.15
CA GLY A 217 8.12 4.72 -0.41
C GLY A 217 9.40 4.74 -1.26
N LEU A 218 9.96 5.91 -1.56
CA LEU A 218 11.17 6.06 -2.36
C LEU A 218 12.42 6.20 -1.48
N GLU A 219 13.52 5.55 -1.90
CA GLU A 219 14.85 5.68 -1.33
C GLU A 219 15.89 5.93 -2.43
N ASN A 220 17.01 6.59 -2.08
CA ASN A 220 18.11 6.86 -3.00
C ASN A 220 17.71 7.61 -4.31
N VAL A 221 16.79 8.57 -4.22
CA VAL A 221 16.37 9.43 -5.35
C VAL A 221 16.49 10.91 -4.98
N ASN A 222 16.59 11.77 -5.99
CA ASN A 222 16.37 13.21 -5.85
C ASN A 222 14.95 13.53 -6.30
N ILE A 223 14.21 14.30 -5.51
CA ILE A 223 12.82 14.67 -5.77
C ILE A 223 12.69 16.18 -5.90
N GLY A 224 11.82 16.66 -6.78
CA GLY A 224 11.40 18.05 -6.86
C GLY A 224 9.92 18.17 -7.18
N LEU A 225 9.38 19.36 -6.97
CA LEU A 225 7.97 19.68 -7.17
C LEU A 225 7.80 20.93 -8.02
N MET A 226 6.99 20.81 -9.07
CA MET A 226 6.40 21.89 -9.83
C MET A 226 4.88 21.84 -9.76
N ALA A 227 4.25 23.01 -9.84
CA ALA A 227 2.81 23.15 -10.02
C ALA A 227 2.51 24.43 -10.83
N PHE A 228 1.26 24.64 -11.23
CA PHE A 228 0.88 25.84 -11.99
C PHE A 228 1.01 27.09 -11.13
N ASP A 229 1.47 28.19 -11.73
CA ASP A 229 1.80 29.40 -10.98
C ASP A 229 0.54 30.17 -10.58
N LYS A 230 0.18 30.08 -9.31
CA LYS A 230 -0.94 30.83 -8.71
C LYS A 230 -0.74 32.34 -8.70
N ASN A 231 0.49 32.81 -8.87
CA ASN A 231 0.85 34.22 -8.87
C ASN A 231 1.07 34.76 -10.30
N ALA A 232 0.88 33.93 -11.34
CA ALA A 232 0.87 34.42 -12.71
C ALA A 232 -0.21 35.48 -12.88
N ARG A 233 0.04 36.45 -13.77
CA ARG A 233 -0.78 37.65 -13.96
C ARG A 233 -2.28 37.35 -14.09
N ASP A 234 -2.63 36.26 -14.77
CA ASP A 234 -4.02 35.81 -14.94
C ASP A 234 -4.30 34.44 -14.29
N LYS A 235 -3.38 33.95 -13.43
CA LYS A 235 -3.34 32.56 -12.91
C LYS A 235 -3.42 31.50 -14.03
N GLY A 236 -3.14 31.93 -15.25
CA GLY A 236 -3.40 31.25 -16.50
C GLY A 236 -2.17 30.80 -17.25
N GLU A 237 -0.98 31.11 -16.74
CA GLU A 237 0.26 30.97 -17.47
C GLU A 237 1.32 30.24 -16.63
N GLY A 238 1.92 29.23 -17.24
CA GLY A 238 3.06 28.47 -16.79
C GLY A 238 2.96 27.80 -15.43
N GLY A 239 4.12 27.29 -15.01
CA GLY A 239 4.28 26.64 -13.73
C GLY A 239 5.58 27.08 -13.07
N VAL A 240 5.65 26.80 -11.77
CA VAL A 240 6.74 27.22 -10.92
C VAL A 240 7.30 26.04 -10.15
N VAL A 241 8.62 26.03 -10.00
CA VAL A 241 9.32 25.11 -9.10
C VAL A 241 9.03 25.55 -7.67
N LEU A 242 8.34 24.69 -6.93
CA LEU A 242 7.99 24.90 -5.52
C LEU A 242 9.01 24.26 -4.59
N ASP A 243 9.58 23.14 -5.01
CA ASP A 243 10.67 22.45 -4.34
C ASP A 243 11.70 22.04 -5.41
N PRO A 244 12.93 22.56 -5.36
CA PRO A 244 13.96 22.19 -6.33
C PRO A 244 14.32 20.72 -6.17
N VAL A 245 14.65 20.07 -7.29
CA VAL A 245 15.15 18.69 -7.30
C VAL A 245 16.38 18.59 -6.40
N SER A 246 16.21 17.87 -5.30
CA SER A 246 17.23 17.70 -4.26
C SER A 246 17.16 16.30 -3.65
N PRO A 247 18.24 15.82 -3.01
CA PRO A 247 18.25 14.49 -2.39
C PRO A 247 17.09 14.31 -1.41
N LEU A 248 16.35 13.22 -1.58
CA LEU A 248 15.22 12.88 -0.70
C LEU A 248 15.67 12.56 0.73
N SER A 249 16.94 12.18 0.91
CA SER A 249 17.57 11.95 2.21
C SER A 249 17.61 13.20 3.10
N GLY A 250 17.74 13.02 4.42
CA GLY A 250 17.80 14.14 5.36
C GLY A 250 16.47 14.89 5.44
N SER A 251 16.49 16.22 5.29
CA SER A 251 15.28 17.06 5.33
C SER A 251 14.51 17.13 3.99
N GLY A 252 15.05 16.56 2.90
CA GLY A 252 14.45 16.65 1.56
C GLY A 252 13.03 16.08 1.50
N ARG A 253 12.81 14.91 2.11
CA ARG A 253 11.47 14.29 2.21
C ARG A 253 10.44 15.20 2.87
N GLU A 254 10.78 15.77 4.01
CA GLU A 254 9.85 16.65 4.74
C GLU A 254 9.62 17.97 4.01
N ASN A 255 10.64 18.52 3.34
CA ASN A 255 10.50 19.73 2.52
C ASN A 255 9.54 19.49 1.34
N PHE A 256 9.70 18.37 0.62
CA PHE A 256 8.81 17.98 -0.47
C PHE A 256 7.36 17.84 0.02
N LYS A 257 7.14 17.11 1.12
CA LYS A 257 5.80 16.92 1.72
C LYS A 257 5.19 18.26 2.12
N ALA A 258 5.96 19.15 2.74
CA ALA A 258 5.53 20.50 3.11
C ALA A 258 5.21 21.37 1.88
N ALA A 259 5.94 21.21 0.77
CA ALA A 259 5.65 21.91 -0.48
C ALA A 259 4.34 21.41 -1.13
N VAL A 260 4.12 20.09 -1.13
CA VAL A 260 2.87 19.45 -1.58
C VAL A 260 1.68 19.93 -0.75
N ASP A 261 1.79 20.00 0.57
CA ASP A 261 0.70 20.41 1.46
C ASP A 261 0.25 21.86 1.22
N LYS A 262 1.18 22.74 0.81
CA LYS A 262 0.91 24.15 0.49
C LYS A 262 0.16 24.39 -0.82
N LEU A 263 -0.05 23.36 -1.65
CA LEU A 263 -0.78 23.52 -2.92
C LEU A 263 -2.24 23.93 -2.67
N GLY A 264 -2.68 24.98 -3.37
CA GLY A 264 -4.09 25.39 -3.47
C GLY A 264 -4.76 24.80 -4.71
N HIS A 265 -5.99 25.22 -5.03
CA HIS A 265 -6.75 24.74 -6.19
C HIS A 265 -7.31 25.89 -7.04
N ASP A 266 -6.54 26.97 -7.20
CA ASP A 266 -7.06 28.26 -7.70
C ASP A 266 -6.38 28.73 -9.00
N THR A 267 -5.74 27.82 -9.74
CA THR A 267 -5.07 28.12 -11.02
C THR A 267 -5.91 27.67 -12.23
N ASN A 268 -5.49 28.04 -13.43
CA ASN A 268 -5.88 27.31 -14.65
C ASN A 268 -4.93 26.12 -14.86
N THR A 269 -4.97 25.50 -16.05
CA THR A 269 -4.19 24.31 -16.41
C THR A 269 -3.19 24.60 -17.56
N PRO A 270 -2.18 25.48 -17.38
CA PRO A 270 -1.17 25.79 -18.41
C PRO A 270 -0.12 24.69 -18.54
N LEU A 271 -0.56 23.48 -18.89
CA LEU A 271 0.30 22.28 -18.90
C LEU A 271 1.47 22.41 -19.88
N ALA A 272 1.24 22.91 -21.09
CA ALA A 272 2.27 23.03 -22.12
C ALA A 272 3.42 23.96 -21.69
N GLU A 273 3.08 25.12 -21.14
CA GLU A 273 4.05 26.10 -20.64
C GLU A 273 4.79 25.59 -19.42
N THR A 274 4.10 24.85 -18.55
CA THR A 274 4.71 24.22 -17.37
C THR A 274 5.71 23.14 -17.75
N LEU A 275 5.36 22.28 -18.72
CA LEU A 275 6.27 21.26 -19.25
C LEU A 275 7.47 21.90 -19.95
N PHE A 276 7.26 23.00 -20.67
CA PHE A 276 8.36 23.76 -21.25
C PHE A 276 9.28 24.36 -20.17
N GLY A 277 8.71 24.87 -19.08
CA GLY A 277 9.44 25.31 -17.90
C GLY A 277 10.26 24.18 -17.26
N ALA A 278 9.67 22.99 -17.10
CA ALA A 278 10.34 21.81 -16.56
C ALA A 278 11.53 21.35 -17.44
N MET A 279 11.34 21.35 -18.77
CA MET A 279 12.41 21.06 -19.73
C MET A 279 13.58 22.05 -19.60
N ARG A 280 13.28 23.34 -19.43
CA ARG A 280 14.31 24.37 -19.19
C ARG A 280 15.00 24.21 -17.84
N TYR A 281 14.24 23.86 -16.79
CA TYR A 281 14.77 23.59 -15.45
C TYR A 281 15.80 22.47 -15.48
N PHE A 282 15.47 21.32 -16.08
CA PHE A 282 16.44 20.23 -16.25
C PHE A 282 17.63 20.59 -17.15
N GLY A 283 17.41 21.48 -18.13
CA GLY A 283 18.48 22.02 -18.97
C GLY A 283 19.34 23.09 -18.29
N GLY A 284 19.11 23.42 -17.01
CA GLY A 284 19.85 24.47 -16.30
C GLY A 284 19.66 25.87 -16.89
N LYS A 285 18.58 26.10 -17.63
CA LYS A 285 18.29 27.37 -18.30
C LYS A 285 17.49 28.30 -17.40
N GLU A 286 17.52 29.59 -17.73
CA GLU A 286 16.67 30.60 -17.08
C GLU A 286 15.18 30.21 -17.14
N PRO A 287 14.39 30.55 -16.10
CA PRO A 287 12.96 30.29 -16.04
C PRO A 287 12.20 30.82 -17.26
N PHE A 288 11.20 30.07 -17.73
CA PHE A 288 10.41 30.44 -18.90
C PHE A 288 9.60 31.73 -18.68
N LEU A 289 8.87 31.77 -17.56
CA LEU A 289 8.12 32.97 -17.14
C LEU A 289 8.82 33.54 -15.91
N ARG A 290 9.30 34.77 -16.02
CA ARG A 290 9.86 35.51 -14.89
C ARG A 290 8.69 36.10 -14.11
N ARG A 291 8.62 35.86 -12.79
CA ARG A 291 7.66 36.57 -11.94
C ARG A 291 7.95 38.08 -12.06
N LEU A 292 6.92 38.85 -12.43
CA LEU A 292 6.95 40.31 -12.42
C LEU A 292 6.86 40.82 -10.97
#